data_AF-A0A8J8B4B8-F1
#
_entry.id   AF-A0A8J8B4B8-F1
#
_cell.length_a   1.000
_cell.length_b   1.000
_cell.length_c   1.000
_cell.angle_alpha   90.00
_cell.angle_beta   90.00
_cell.angle_gamma   90.00
#
_symmetry.space_group_name_H-M   'P 1'
#
loop_
_entity.id
_entity.type
_entity.pdbx_description
1 polymer ?
#
loop_
_entity_poly.entity_id
_entity_poly.type
_entity_poly.pdbx_seq_one_letter_code
_entity_poly.pdbx_strand_id
1 'polypeptide(L)'
;MNESKILVCPYCHNNYFHVKYESSFVYSYVIDSDAPGLKNTDEFLSFQYDNREHKDARQYLECQSCWAQFPCSFNQWDKNMGIKDLQAVIDKGGNL
;
A
#
# COMPACT_ATOMS: atom_id res chain seq x y z
N MET A 1 13.62 -31.04 -4.54
CA MET A 1 12.29 -30.41 -4.59
C MET A 1 12.46 -29.08 -5.30
N ASN A 2 11.69 -28.84 -6.37
CA ASN A 2 11.84 -27.66 -7.20
C ASN A 2 11.16 -26.50 -6.47
N GLU A 3 11.95 -25.62 -5.83
CA GLU A 3 11.42 -24.40 -5.25
C GLU A 3 10.91 -23.53 -6.41
N SER A 4 9.59 -23.31 -6.47
CA SER A 4 8.98 -22.41 -7.43
C SER A 4 9.57 -21.02 -7.24
N LYS A 5 10.43 -20.59 -8.18
CA LYS A 5 11.06 -19.26 -8.19
C LYS A 5 10.12 -18.16 -8.70
N ILE A 6 8.82 -18.43 -8.84
CA ILE A 6 7.84 -17.50 -9.37
C ILE A 6 6.58 -17.54 -8.50
N LEU A 7 5.91 -16.39 -8.39
CA LEU A 7 4.58 -16.31 -7.81
C LEU A 7 3.55 -16.89 -8.78
N VAL A 8 2.49 -17.47 -8.25
CA VAL A 8 1.39 -18.04 -9.04
C VAL A 8 0.07 -17.60 -8.43
N CYS A 9 -0.79 -16.99 -9.25
CA CYS A 9 -2.14 -16.63 -8.86
C CYS A 9 -3.02 -17.88 -8.81
N PRO A 10 -3.71 -18.19 -7.69
CA PRO A 10 -4.57 -19.36 -7.59
C PRO A 10 -5.81 -19.27 -8.49
N TYR A 11 -6.21 -18.05 -8.87
CA TYR A 11 -7.43 -17.83 -9.66
C TYR A 11 -7.19 -17.93 -11.17
N CYS A 12 -6.04 -17.48 -11.67
CA CYS A 12 -5.77 -17.42 -13.12
C CYS A 12 -4.44 -18.06 -13.54
N HIS A 13 -3.68 -18.60 -12.59
CA HIS A 13 -2.39 -19.27 -12.79
C HIS A 13 -1.30 -18.40 -13.44
N ASN A 14 -1.52 -17.09 -13.57
CA ASN A 14 -0.52 -16.14 -14.04
C ASN A 14 0.44 -15.76 -12.90
N ASN A 15 1.59 -15.18 -13.26
CA ASN A 15 2.69 -14.84 -12.34
C ASN A 15 3.01 -13.34 -12.29
N TYR A 16 2.19 -12.49 -12.94
CA TYR A 16 2.38 -11.06 -12.95
C TYR A 16 1.61 -10.36 -11.81
N PHE A 17 2.35 -9.81 -10.84
CA PHE A 17 1.82 -9.18 -9.63
C PHE A 17 2.45 -7.82 -9.36
N HIS A 18 1.67 -6.92 -8.75
CA HIS A 18 2.18 -5.70 -8.11
C HIS A 18 1.95 -5.77 -6.60
N VAL A 19 2.88 -5.23 -5.83
CA VAL A 19 2.62 -4.85 -4.43
C VAL A 19 2.09 -3.43 -4.42
N LYS A 20 0.97 -3.19 -3.75
CA LYS A 20 0.35 -1.88 -3.61
C LYS A 20 0.22 -1.49 -2.14
N TYR A 21 0.51 -0.22 -1.85
CA TYR A 21 0.22 0.45 -0.59
C TYR A 21 -0.73 1.60 -0.89
N GLU A 22 -1.94 1.52 -0.38
CA GLU A 22 -2.95 2.58 -0.50
C GLU A 22 -3.17 3.21 0.87
N SER A 23 -3.20 4.54 0.94
CA SER A 23 -3.36 5.25 2.20
C SER A 23 -4.08 6.58 2.00
N SER A 24 -4.91 6.91 2.99
CA SER A 24 -5.71 8.14 3.03
C SER A 24 -5.24 9.03 4.17
N PHE A 25 -5.08 10.32 3.87
CA PHE A 25 -4.67 11.34 4.84
C PHE A 25 -5.64 12.52 4.84
N VAL A 26 -5.84 13.12 6.01
CA VAL A 26 -6.49 14.42 6.15
C VAL A 26 -5.44 15.46 6.50
N TYR A 27 -5.38 16.50 5.67
CA TYR A 27 -4.51 17.66 5.87
C TYR A 27 -5.34 18.79 6.44
N SER A 28 -4.85 19.40 7.51
CA SER A 28 -5.54 20.50 8.20
C SER A 28 -4.62 21.70 8.33
N TYR A 29 -5.24 22.87 8.23
CA TYR A 29 -4.63 24.19 8.25
C TYR A 29 -5.43 25.02 9.25
N VAL A 30 -4.74 25.66 10.18
CA VAL A 30 -5.35 26.66 11.06
C VAL A 30 -5.67 27.87 10.19
N ILE A 31 -6.90 28.36 10.23
CA ILE A 31 -7.22 29.64 9.64
C ILE A 31 -6.78 30.71 10.64
N ASP A 32 -5.74 31.46 10.29
CA ASP A 32 -5.37 32.67 11.01
C ASP A 32 -6.00 33.91 10.34
N SER A 33 -5.57 35.10 10.73
CA SER A 33 -6.20 36.37 10.33
C SER A 33 -6.34 36.56 8.82
N ASP A 34 -5.44 36.00 8.02
CA ASP A 34 -5.23 36.39 6.63
C ASP A 34 -4.88 35.21 5.70
N ALA A 35 -4.51 34.04 6.23
CA ALA A 35 -4.23 32.87 5.40
C ALA A 35 -4.58 31.51 6.05
N PRO A 36 -4.78 30.46 5.25
CA PRO A 36 -4.83 29.09 5.74
C PRO A 36 -3.42 28.54 6.01
N GLY A 37 -3.10 28.36 7.29
CA GLY A 37 -1.99 27.56 7.77
C GLY A 37 -0.86 28.40 8.38
N LEU A 38 -0.41 28.02 9.58
CA LEU A 38 0.69 28.71 10.27
C LEU A 38 2.05 28.58 9.53
N LYS A 39 2.13 27.63 8.59
CA LYS A 39 3.32 27.35 7.78
C LYS A 39 3.20 27.86 6.34
N ASN A 40 2.00 28.20 5.88
CA ASN A 40 1.72 28.70 4.53
C ASN A 40 1.53 30.22 4.60
N THR A 41 2.62 30.97 4.53
CA THR A 41 2.58 32.43 4.74
C THR A 41 2.40 33.23 3.45
N ASP A 42 2.82 32.70 2.31
CA ASP A 42 2.86 33.45 1.03
C ASP A 42 1.92 32.87 -0.04
N GLU A 43 1.79 31.54 -0.12
CA GLU A 43 0.90 30.84 -1.05
C GLU A 43 0.39 29.52 -0.43
N PHE A 44 -0.75 29.01 -0.91
CA PHE A 44 -1.31 27.77 -0.36
C PHE A 44 -0.64 26.53 -0.94
N LEU A 45 0.31 25.94 -0.19
CA LEU A 45 0.99 24.70 -0.53
C LEU A 45 0.39 23.51 0.22
N SER A 46 -0.15 22.55 -0.53
CA SER A 46 -0.82 21.36 0.02
C SER A 46 0.07 20.43 0.85
N PHE A 47 1.39 20.61 0.78
CA PHE A 47 2.38 19.89 1.58
C PHE A 47 2.85 20.65 2.83
N GLN A 48 2.47 21.93 2.99
CA GLN A 48 2.78 22.77 4.17
C GLN A 48 1.59 22.83 5.13
N TYR A 49 1.08 21.67 5.52
CA TYR A 49 -0.01 21.53 6.48
C TYR A 49 0.44 21.76 7.92
N ASP A 50 -0.47 22.22 8.77
CA ASP A 50 -0.21 22.33 10.21
C ASP A 50 -0.25 20.96 10.86
N ASN A 51 -1.25 20.15 10.48
CA ASN A 51 -1.40 18.78 10.94
C ASN A 51 -1.80 17.84 9.79
N ARG A 52 -1.30 16.60 9.88
CA ARG A 52 -1.62 15.49 8.98
C ARG A 52 -2.08 14.30 9.80
N GLU A 53 -3.33 13.92 9.60
CA GLU A 53 -3.93 12.75 10.22
C GLU A 53 -3.97 11.59 9.22
N HIS A 54 -3.40 10.45 9.60
CA HIS A 54 -3.51 9.21 8.83
C HIS A 54 -4.84 8.53 9.15
N LYS A 55 -5.70 8.34 8.15
CA LYS A 55 -7.05 7.78 8.34
C LYS A 55 -7.09 6.28 8.17
N ASP A 56 -6.53 5.81 7.07
CA ASP A 56 -6.53 4.39 6.73
C ASP A 56 -5.34 4.08 5.82
N ALA A 57 -4.88 2.84 5.91
CA ALA A 57 -3.97 2.27 4.94
C ALA A 57 -4.22 0.78 4.77
N ARG A 58 -4.11 0.32 3.53
CA ARG A 58 -4.10 -1.09 3.19
C ARG A 58 -2.93 -1.43 2.29
N GLN A 59 -2.42 -2.62 2.46
CA GLN A 59 -1.38 -3.20 1.61
C GLN A 59 -1.88 -4.50 1.02
N TYR A 60 -1.60 -4.74 -0.26
CA TYR A 60 -2.02 -5.97 -0.93
C TYR A 60 -1.15 -6.28 -2.14
N LEU A 61 -1.07 -7.57 -2.45
CA LEU A 61 -0.60 -8.06 -3.74
C LEU A 61 -1.77 -8.06 -4.72
N GLU A 62 -1.57 -7.58 -5.95
CA GLU A 62 -2.59 -7.58 -6.99
C GLU A 62 -2.10 -8.32 -8.22
N CYS A 63 -2.79 -9.40 -8.59
CA CYS A 63 -2.54 -10.08 -9.86
C CYS A 63 -3.00 -9.18 -11.01
N GLN A 64 -2.09 -8.81 -11.89
CA GLN A 64 -2.39 -7.88 -12.98
C GLN A 64 -3.11 -8.54 -14.16
N SER A 65 -3.35 -9.86 -14.11
CA SER A 65 -4.09 -10.59 -15.14
C SER A 65 -5.56 -10.77 -14.82
N CYS A 66 -5.90 -10.99 -13.54
CA CYS A 66 -7.29 -11.21 -13.10
C CYS A 66 -7.75 -10.22 -12.02
N TRP A 67 -6.90 -9.27 -11.62
CA TRP A 67 -7.17 -8.22 -10.64
C TRP A 67 -7.50 -8.71 -9.24
N ALA A 68 -7.23 -9.99 -8.93
CA ALA A 68 -7.39 -10.52 -7.59
C ALA A 68 -6.41 -9.83 -6.64
N GLN A 69 -6.95 -9.38 -5.49
CA GLN A 69 -6.21 -8.69 -4.45
C GLN A 69 -6.03 -9.60 -3.24
N PHE A 70 -4.80 -9.69 -2.74
CA PHE A 70 -4.42 -10.50 -1.60
C PHE A 70 -3.88 -9.57 -0.51
N PRO A 71 -4.66 -9.27 0.54
CA PRO A 71 -4.23 -8.41 1.64
C PRO A 71 -2.93 -8.92 2.27
N CYS A 72 -2.04 -7.99 2.56
CA CYS A 72 -0.73 -8.29 3.14
C CYS A 72 -0.33 -7.15 4.08
N SER A 73 0.68 -7.37 4.91
CA SER A 73 1.24 -6.33 5.77
C SER A 73 2.76 -6.49 5.77
N PHE A 74 3.44 -5.63 5.03
CA PHE A 74 4.89 -5.56 4.97
C PHE A 74 5.40 -4.54 6.00
N ASN A 75 5.11 -4.77 7.28
CA ASN A 75 5.64 -3.90 8.34
C ASN A 75 7.16 -4.07 8.51
N GLN A 76 7.74 -5.12 7.90
CA GLN A 76 9.16 -5.45 7.92
C GLN A 76 9.54 -6.07 6.57
N TRP A 77 9.63 -5.28 5.50
CA TRP A 77 10.32 -5.75 4.28
C TRP A 77 11.79 -5.94 4.64
N ASP A 78 12.13 -7.14 5.12
CA ASP A 78 13.51 -7.52 5.35
C ASP A 78 14.12 -8.01 4.03
N LYS A 79 15.45 -8.02 3.95
CA LYS A 79 16.16 -8.46 2.75
C LYS A 79 16.01 -9.98 2.50
N ASN A 80 15.28 -10.70 3.35
CA ASN A 80 15.09 -12.15 3.33
C ASN A 80 13.67 -12.55 2.89
N MET A 81 12.73 -11.61 2.78
CA MET A 81 11.36 -11.90 2.36
C MET A 81 11.37 -12.40 0.91
N GLY A 82 11.19 -13.71 0.77
CA GLY A 82 11.35 -14.42 -0.50
C GLY A 82 10.03 -14.63 -1.22
N ILE A 83 10.11 -15.14 -2.46
CA ILE A 83 8.94 -15.51 -3.27
C ILE A 83 8.03 -16.51 -2.55
N LYS A 84 8.58 -17.37 -1.68
CA LYS A 84 7.78 -18.32 -0.89
C LYS A 84 6.88 -17.62 0.13
N ASP A 85 7.37 -16.57 0.78
CA ASP A 85 6.59 -15.84 1.78
C ASP A 85 5.43 -15.09 1.11
N LEU A 86 5.70 -14.49 -0.05
CA LEU A 86 4.69 -13.86 -0.89
C LEU A 86 3.67 -14.87 -1.42
N GLN A 87 4.10 -16.06 -1.83
CA GLN A 87 3.17 -17.12 -2.25
C GLN A 87 2.27 -17.57 -1.08
N ALA A 88 2.83 -17.72 0.13
CA ALA A 88 2.04 -18.08 1.30
C ALA A 88 0.95 -17.05 1.65
N VAL A 89 1.19 -15.77 1.38
CA VAL A 89 0.17 -14.71 1.50
C VAL A 89 -0.94 -14.89 0.48
N ILE A 90 -0.56 -15.12 -0.79
CA ILE A 90 -1.51 -15.36 -1.89
C ILE A 90 -2.40 -16.58 -1.58
N ASP A 91 -1.80 -17.69 -1.13
CA ASP A 91 -2.50 -18.95 -0.86
C ASP A 91 -3.48 -18.81 0.33
N LYS A 92 -3.14 -18.01 1.35
CA LYS A 92 -4.05 -17.71 2.47
C LYS A 92 -5.25 -16.87 2.05
N GLY A 93 -5.06 -15.91 1.13
CA GLY A 93 -6.14 -15.07 0.59
C GLY A 93 -6.96 -15.73 -0.53
N GLY A 94 -6.50 -16.87 -1.04
CA GLY A 94 -7.16 -17.66 -2.09
C GLY A 94 -8.22 -18.65 -1.60
N ASN A 95 -8.28 -18.94 -0.29
CA ASN A 95 -9.26 -19.85 0.31
C ASN A 95 -10.48 -19.06 0.80
N LEU A 96 -11.41 -18.77 -0.11
CA LEU A 96 -12.77 -18.33 0.19
C LEU A 96 -13.77 -19.35 -0.38
#